data_AF-A0A4D4JDS6-F1
#
_entry.id   AF-A0A4D4JDS6-F1
#
_cell.length_a   1.000
_cell.length_b   1.000
_cell.length_c   1.000
_cell.angle_alpha   90.00
_cell.angle_beta   90.00
_cell.angle_gamma   90.00
#
_symmetry.space_group_name_H-M   'P 1'
#
loop_
_entity.id
_entity.type
_entity.pdbx_description
1 polymer ?
#
loop_
_entity_poly.entity_id
_entity_poly.type
_entity_poly.pdbx_seq_one_letter_code
_entity_poly.pdbx_strand_id
1 'polypeptide(L)'
;MWTPESGPPLDPYTAVAEYPVLEPLLALCERADTGWMFRHKRDSAGQVTAIQGVRIVDGSHMDVVRIIAHDRVVVARARLVGEQAGSFVLNVEGRPEKVIPLLVSLPDREV
;
A
#
# COMPACT_ATOMS: atom_id res chain seq x y z
N MET A 1 -6.30 6.96 -20.02
CA MET A 1 -7.52 6.83 -19.19
C MET A 1 -7.43 5.49 -18.47
N TRP A 2 -7.19 5.48 -17.16
CA TRP A 2 -7.25 4.26 -16.35
C TRP A 2 -8.71 4.08 -15.91
N THR A 3 -9.38 3.05 -16.40
CA THR A 3 -10.67 2.59 -15.85
C THR A 3 -10.41 1.63 -14.70
N PRO A 4 -10.84 1.93 -13.46
CA PRO A 4 -10.70 0.98 -12.37
C PRO A 4 -11.59 -0.22 -12.68
N GLU A 5 -11.01 -1.42 -12.75
CA GLU A 5 -11.80 -2.65 -12.88
C GLU A 5 -12.75 -2.73 -11.69
N SER A 6 -14.04 -2.57 -11.99
CA SER A 6 -15.17 -2.64 -11.08
C SER A 6 -15.43 -4.11 -10.71
N GLY A 7 -14.51 -4.67 -9.92
CA GLY A 7 -14.79 -5.85 -9.10
C GLY A 7 -15.43 -5.44 -7.77
N PRO A 8 -16.25 -6.29 -7.15
CA PRO A 8 -16.69 -6.04 -5.78
C PRO A 8 -15.45 -5.86 -4.88
N PRO A 9 -15.52 -5.01 -3.84
CA PRO A 9 -14.45 -4.90 -2.86
C PRO A 9 -14.13 -6.30 -2.34
N LEU A 10 -12.90 -6.75 -2.59
CA LEU A 10 -12.42 -8.06 -2.17
C LEU A 10 -12.30 -8.07 -0.64
N ASP A 11 -12.77 -9.14 -0.02
CA ASP A 11 -12.55 -9.39 1.39
C ASP A 11 -11.05 -9.69 1.64
N PRO A 12 -10.31 -8.79 2.30
CA PRO A 12 -8.88 -8.97 2.56
C PRO A 12 -8.59 -10.22 3.40
N TYR A 13 -9.55 -10.71 4.18
CA TYR A 13 -9.40 -11.90 5.02
C TYR A 13 -9.35 -13.20 4.22
N THR A 14 -9.80 -13.18 2.96
CA THR A 14 -9.65 -14.35 2.08
C THR A 14 -8.17 -14.61 1.74
N ALA A 15 -7.34 -13.55 1.70
CA ALA A 15 -5.90 -13.68 1.52
C ALA A 15 -5.17 -14.12 2.81
N VAL A 16 -5.75 -13.89 3.99
CA VAL A 16 -5.23 -14.40 5.27
C VAL A 16 -5.32 -15.92 5.35
N ALA A 17 -6.39 -16.51 4.81
CA ALA A 17 -6.54 -17.97 4.79
C ALA A 17 -5.40 -18.67 4.02
N GLU A 18 -4.88 -18.02 2.97
CA GLU A 18 -3.77 -18.53 2.15
C GLU A 18 -2.40 -18.04 2.66
N TYR A 19 -2.36 -16.88 3.31
CA TYR A 19 -1.14 -16.26 3.86
C TYR A 19 -1.40 -15.68 5.27
N PRO A 20 -1.45 -16.53 6.32
CA PRO A 20 -1.81 -16.12 7.69
C PRO A 20 -0.93 -15.01 8.27
N VAL A 21 0.31 -14.91 7.79
CA VAL A 21 1.27 -13.88 8.17
C VAL A 21 0.87 -12.46 7.74
N LEU A 22 -0.12 -12.31 6.85
CA LEU A 22 -0.68 -11.03 6.45
C LEU A 22 -1.79 -10.53 7.39
N GLU A 23 -2.26 -11.35 8.32
CA GLU A 23 -3.32 -11.01 9.28
C GLU A 23 -2.98 -9.77 10.12
N PRO A 24 -1.77 -9.60 10.70
CA PRO A 24 -1.43 -8.40 11.47
C PRO A 24 -1.33 -7.14 10.60
N LEU A 25 -0.94 -7.32 9.33
CA LEU A 25 -0.80 -6.23 8.35
C LEU A 25 -2.16 -5.73 7.89
N LEU A 26 -3.10 -6.64 7.63
CA LEU A 26 -4.49 -6.30 7.31
C LEU A 26 -5.20 -5.71 8.53
N ALA A 27 -4.95 -6.24 9.73
CA ALA A 27 -5.48 -5.67 10.97
C ALA A 27 -4.95 -4.26 11.27
N LEU A 28 -3.68 -3.96 10.92
CA LEU A 28 -3.11 -2.60 10.98
C LEU A 28 -3.82 -1.64 10.03
N CYS A 29 -4.23 -2.13 8.87
CA CYS A 29 -4.88 -1.35 7.84
C CYS A 29 -6.38 -1.15 8.09
N GLU A 30 -7.08 -2.15 8.66
CA GLU A 30 -8.49 -2.03 9.04
C GLU A 30 -8.71 -1.20 10.30
N ARG A 31 -7.83 -1.30 11.31
CA ARG A 31 -7.94 -0.47 12.52
C ARG A 31 -7.69 1.01 12.25
N ALA A 32 -7.20 1.33 11.06
CA ALA A 32 -6.91 2.66 10.59
C ALA A 32 -7.91 3.01 9.47
N ASP A 33 -9.11 3.45 9.84
CA ASP A 33 -10.03 4.18 8.93
C ASP A 33 -9.34 5.49 8.47
N THR A 34 -8.37 5.38 7.56
CA THR A 34 -7.32 6.38 7.28
C THR A 34 -7.13 6.66 5.79
N GLY A 35 -8.03 6.15 4.93
CA GLY A 35 -8.00 6.40 3.49
C GLY A 35 -7.13 5.44 2.66
N TRP A 36 -6.75 4.28 3.20
CA TRP A 36 -6.07 3.24 2.43
C TRP A 36 -7.04 2.39 1.60
N MET A 37 -6.66 2.12 0.36
CA MET A 37 -7.34 1.19 -0.54
C MET A 37 -6.42 0.02 -0.88
N PHE A 38 -6.86 -1.21 -0.58
CA PHE A 38 -6.10 -2.43 -0.85
C PHE A 38 -6.60 -3.15 -2.10
N ARG A 39 -5.65 -3.67 -2.90
CA ARG A 39 -5.93 -4.46 -4.10
C ARG A 39 -4.91 -5.58 -4.25
N HIS A 40 -5.35 -6.74 -4.72
CA HIS A 40 -4.44 -7.78 -5.19
C HIS A 40 -3.82 -7.37 -6.52
N LYS A 41 -2.51 -7.59 -6.64
CA LYS A 41 -1.81 -7.56 -7.91
C LYS A 41 -1.68 -8.97 -8.43
N ARG A 42 -2.11 -9.17 -9.66
CA ARG A 42 -2.04 -10.46 -10.35
C ARG A 42 -1.05 -10.38 -11.50
N ASP A 43 -0.36 -11.48 -11.79
CA ASP A 43 0.44 -11.61 -13.00
C ASP A 43 -0.45 -11.88 -14.23
N SER A 44 0.18 -12.07 -15.39
CA SER A 44 -0.51 -12.40 -16.64
C SER A 44 -1.22 -13.76 -16.62
N ALA A 45 -0.90 -14.63 -15.66
CA ALA A 45 -1.55 -15.92 -15.45
C ALA A 45 -2.70 -15.84 -14.42
N GLY A 46 -2.99 -14.64 -13.88
CA GLY A 46 -4.04 -14.42 -12.89
C GLY A 46 -3.64 -14.78 -11.45
N GLN A 47 -2.39 -15.18 -11.21
CA GLN A 47 -1.89 -15.54 -9.88
C GLN A 47 -1.59 -14.29 -9.06
N VAL A 48 -1.94 -14.30 -7.77
CA VAL A 48 -1.64 -13.18 -6.87
C VAL A 48 -0.14 -13.12 -6.66
N THR A 49 0.47 -11.97 -6.97
CA THR A 49 1.91 -11.73 -6.82
C THR A 49 2.23 -10.71 -5.74
N ALA A 50 1.24 -9.93 -5.31
CA ALA A 50 1.38 -8.98 -4.21
C ALA A 50 0.01 -8.49 -3.74
N ILE A 51 -0.02 -7.93 -2.52
CA ILE A 51 -1.09 -7.04 -2.07
C ILE A 51 -0.57 -5.62 -2.11
N GLN A 52 -1.32 -4.69 -2.69
CA GLN A 52 -0.97 -3.28 -2.76
C GLN A 52 -2.00 -2.44 -2.02
N GLY A 53 -1.55 -1.73 -0.99
CA GLY A 53 -2.26 -0.61 -0.36
C GLY A 53 -1.86 0.72 -1.01
N VAL A 54 -2.83 1.59 -1.26
CA VAL A 54 -2.60 2.97 -1.69
C VAL A 54 -3.41 3.91 -0.82
N ARG A 55 -2.79 4.98 -0.31
CA ARG A 55 -3.46 6.09 0.37
C ARG A 55 -3.14 7.38 -0.35
N ILE A 56 -4.16 8.18 -0.63
CA ILE A 56 -4.01 9.48 -1.27
C ILE A 56 -4.37 10.54 -0.25
N VAL A 57 -3.45 11.48 -0.01
CA VAL A 57 -3.71 12.67 0.79
C VAL A 57 -3.88 13.83 -0.17
N ASP A 58 -5.13 14.30 -0.29
CA ASP A 58 -5.51 15.33 -1.25
C ASP A 58 -4.65 16.59 -1.11
N GLY A 59 -4.13 17.05 -2.25
CA GLY A 59 -3.26 18.21 -2.31
C GLY A 59 -1.89 18.01 -1.68
N SER A 60 -1.42 16.77 -1.48
CA SER A 60 -0.11 16.49 -0.86
C SER A 60 0.63 15.36 -1.57
N HIS A 61 0.33 14.11 -1.23
CA HIS A 61 1.12 12.94 -1.63
C HIS A 61 0.27 11.68 -1.78
N MET A 62 0.87 10.68 -2.40
CA MET A 62 0.37 9.32 -2.49
C MET A 62 1.35 8.39 -1.78
N ASP A 63 0.81 7.61 -0.86
CA ASP A 63 1.49 6.53 -0.17
C ASP A 63 1.15 5.19 -0.79
N VAL A 64 2.14 4.32 -0.89
CA VAL A 64 2.01 2.97 -1.44
C VAL A 64 2.70 2.00 -0.50
N VAL A 65 2.02 0.91 -0.17
CA VAL A 65 2.60 -0.27 0.46
C VAL A 65 2.35 -1.44 -0.48
N ARG A 66 3.41 -2.13 -0.90
CA ARG A 66 3.31 -3.34 -1.71
C ARG A 66 3.94 -4.50 -0.97
N ILE A 67 3.09 -5.42 -0.51
CA ILE A 67 3.48 -6.63 0.17
C ILE A 67 3.68 -7.71 -0.89
N ILE A 68 4.93 -8.13 -1.08
CA ILE A 68 5.33 -9.14 -2.08
C ILE A 68 5.39 -10.52 -1.42
N ALA A 69 5.96 -10.57 -0.22
CA ALA A 69 6.03 -11.76 0.62
C ALA A 69 6.03 -11.35 2.09
N HIS A 70 5.97 -12.33 2.99
CA HIS A 70 5.93 -12.12 4.44
C HIS A 70 7.13 -11.36 5.00
N ASP A 71 8.28 -11.42 4.33
CA ASP A 71 9.53 -10.76 4.71
C ASP A 71 9.95 -9.67 3.71
N ARG A 72 9.10 -9.39 2.71
CA ARG A 72 9.43 -8.51 1.59
C ARG A 72 8.30 -7.55 1.27
N VAL A 73 8.49 -6.29 1.65
CA VAL A 73 7.57 -5.18 1.42
C VAL A 73 8.32 -4.03 0.77
N VAL A 74 7.67 -3.38 -0.20
CA VAL A 74 8.10 -2.08 -0.74
C VAL A 74 7.15 -1.02 -0.21
N VAL A 75 7.70 0.06 0.34
CA VAL A 75 6.94 1.25 0.73
C VAL A 75 7.41 2.44 -0.09
N ALA A 76 6.48 3.30 -0.51
CA ALA A 76 6.81 4.50 -1.23
C ALA A 76 5.87 5.66 -0.88
N ARG A 77 6.40 6.88 -0.94
CA ARG A 77 5.65 8.13 -0.90
C ARG A 77 6.06 8.98 -2.10
N ALA A 78 5.10 9.41 -2.90
CA ALA A 78 5.32 10.32 -4.02
C ALA A 78 4.53 11.62 -3.86
N ARG A 79 5.13 12.77 -4.16
CA ARG A 79 4.40 14.06 -4.16
C ARG A 79 3.40 14.08 -5.31
N LEU A 80 2.18 14.55 -5.05
CA LEU A 80 1.14 14.70 -6.09
C LEU A 80 1.03 16.12 -6.63
N VAL A 81 1.53 17.11 -5.90
CA VAL A 81 1.40 18.54 -6.24
C VAL A 81 2.72 19.29 -6.07
N GLY A 82 2.74 20.53 -6.55
CA GLY A 82 3.91 21.41 -6.51
C GLY A 82 4.93 21.11 -7.60
N GLU A 83 6.04 21.84 -7.60
CA GLU A 83 7.11 21.73 -8.61
C GLU A 83 7.77 20.35 -8.66
N GLN A 84 7.67 19.60 -7.56
CA GLN A 84 8.23 18.26 -7.41
C GLN A 84 7.19 17.13 -7.56
N ALA A 85 6.01 17.40 -8.13
CA ALA A 85 5.01 16.38 -8.39
C ALA A 85 5.60 15.19 -9.18
N GLY A 86 5.30 13.96 -8.75
CA GLY A 86 5.84 12.73 -9.31
C GLY A 86 7.19 12.29 -8.73
N SER A 87 7.86 13.11 -7.94
CA SER A 87 9.08 12.70 -7.23
C SER A 87 8.76 11.81 -6.02
N PHE A 88 9.65 10.85 -5.76
CA PHE A 88 9.60 10.01 -4.56
C PHE A 88 10.30 10.71 -3.40
N VAL A 89 9.58 10.82 -2.27
CA VAL A 89 10.11 11.25 -0.97
C VAL A 89 10.59 10.03 -0.17
N LEU A 90 9.98 8.88 -0.42
CA LEU A 90 10.36 7.59 0.13
C LEU A 90 10.20 6.52 -0.95
N ASN A 91 11.16 5.60 -1.06
CA ASN A 91 11.04 4.36 -1.84
C ASN A 91 12.02 3.33 -1.26
N VAL A 92 11.52 2.43 -0.42
CA VAL A 92 12.35 1.50 0.34
C VAL A 92 11.75 0.11 0.28
N GLU A 93 12.60 -0.89 0.06
CA GLU A 93 12.27 -2.31 0.14
C GLU A 93 12.90 -2.92 1.39
N GLY A 94 12.18 -3.79 2.08
CA GLY A 94 12.72 -4.54 3.21
C GLY A 94 11.67 -5.31 3.97
N ARG A 95 12.04 -5.74 5.19
CA ARG A 95 11.13 -6.48 6.06
C ARG A 95 9.98 -5.60 6.57
N PRO A 96 8.74 -6.11 6.63
CA PRO A 96 7.56 -5.31 6.98
C PRO A 96 7.73 -4.51 8.27
N GLU A 97 8.28 -5.13 9.31
CA GLU A 97 8.45 -4.53 10.64
C GLU A 97 9.43 -3.36 10.66
N LYS A 98 10.28 -3.24 9.63
CA LYS A 98 11.22 -2.12 9.50
C LYS A 98 10.67 -1.04 8.58
N VAL A 99 10.10 -1.42 7.45
CA VAL A 99 9.80 -0.44 6.38
C VAL A 99 8.42 0.19 6.49
N ILE A 100 7.41 -0.53 6.99
CA ILE A 100 6.06 0.02 7.13
C ILE A 100 6.02 1.13 8.18
N PRO A 101 6.64 0.99 9.37
CA PRO A 101 6.76 2.08 10.33
C PRO A 101 7.38 3.35 9.75
N LEU A 102 8.38 3.23 8.85
CA LEU A 102 9.00 4.38 8.20
C LEU A 102 7.96 5.19 7.42
N LEU A 103 7.14 4.54 6.59
CA LEU A 103 6.11 5.22 5.80
C LEU A 103 5.04 5.87 6.69
N VAL A 104 4.47 5.11 7.63
CA VAL A 104 3.35 5.61 8.46
C VAL A 104 3.77 6.68 9.47
N SER A 105 5.07 6.78 9.77
CA SER A 105 5.62 7.84 10.61
C SER A 105 5.81 9.18 9.89
N LEU A 106 5.74 9.20 8.56
CA LEU A 106 5.90 10.43 7.80
C LEU A 106 4.67 11.34 7.97
N PRO A 107 4.83 12.63 8.29
CA PRO A 107 3.71 13.54 8.49
C PRO A 107 2.97 13.79 7.18
N ASP A 108 1.65 14.03 7.23
CA ASP A 108 0.84 14.24 6.03
C ASP A 108 1.14 15.59 5.32
N ARG A 109 1.75 16.52 6.05
CA ARG A 109 2.24 17.83 5.56
C ARG A 109 3.63 18.10 6.11
N GLU A 110 4.52 18.60 5.26
CA GLU A 110 5.74 19.28 5.72
C GLU A 110 5.30 20.58 6.41
N VAL A 111 5.75 20.79 7.65
CA VAL A 111 5.49 22.01 8.43
C VAL A 111 6.40 23.12 7.93
#